data_AF-A0A965QWD3-F1
#
_entry.id   AF-A0A965QWD3-F1
#
_cell.length_a   1.000
_cell.length_b   1.000
_cell.length_c   1.000
_cell.angle_alpha   90.00
_cell.angle_beta   90.00
_cell.angle_gamma   90.00
#
_symmetry.space_group_name_H-M   'P 1'
#
loop_
_entity.id
_entity.type
_entity.pdbx_description
1 polymer ?
#
loop_
_entity_poly.entity_id
_entity_poly.type
_entity_poly.pdbx_seq_one_letter_code
_entity_poly.pdbx_strand_id
1 'polypeptide(L)'
;MNTSLVLKGERKWLPIPVIDFERHLQQLIAPASDFNEERCVALRKNVAYSLQYLEFLHRCGVDLAITSVIQKQNSKAFIIVGCGILEALFCYILVANGKAAKTEWQTAKKFTTQEFELNGKRYRSEIEHREKRLTPELEPMSFDAMCKRIEKHDLTKLGSEKFYKHLRPLRTLRNRVHIHDVYYRKDTDWEKFNKNDLTRVKSVLLLLLQSSFFEQKNADRFYFLSE
;
A
#
# COMPACT_ATOMS: atom_id res chain seq x y z
N MET A 1 17.25 -30.07 18.69
CA MET A 1 17.37 -28.68 18.18
C MET A 1 18.83 -28.39 18.00
N ASN A 2 19.28 -28.05 16.80
CA ASN A 2 20.58 -27.42 16.63
C ASN A 2 20.38 -26.11 15.88
N THR A 3 20.22 -25.09 16.70
CA THR A 3 20.00 -23.68 16.41
C THR A 3 21.29 -23.04 15.97
N SER A 4 21.31 -22.39 14.79
CA SER A 4 21.70 -20.97 14.79
C SER A 4 21.59 -20.26 13.45
N LEU A 5 21.03 -19.05 13.51
CA LEU A 5 21.31 -17.94 12.61
C LEU A 5 22.23 -16.99 13.41
N VAL A 6 23.52 -16.91 13.12
CA VAL A 6 24.43 -15.94 13.78
C VAL A 6 24.94 -14.95 12.75
N LEU A 7 24.26 -13.80 12.68
CA LEU A 7 24.62 -12.66 11.84
C LEU A 7 25.48 -11.67 12.63
N LYS A 8 26.78 -11.60 12.35
CA LYS A 8 27.64 -10.43 12.60
C LYS A 8 28.80 -10.45 11.60
N GLY A 9 28.53 -9.99 10.38
CA GLY A 9 29.55 -9.88 9.33
C GLY A 9 30.59 -8.78 9.64
N GLU A 10 31.78 -8.89 9.05
CA GLU A 10 32.86 -7.89 9.21
C GLU A 10 32.46 -6.50 8.68
N ARG A 11 31.57 -6.47 7.68
CA ARG A 11 31.08 -5.24 7.05
C ARG A 11 29.63 -5.01 7.36
N LYS A 12 29.32 -3.79 7.82
CA LYS A 12 27.95 -3.32 8.01
C LYS A 12 27.35 -3.00 6.63
N TRP A 13 26.30 -3.71 6.25
CA TRP A 13 25.46 -3.26 5.14
C TRP A 13 24.76 -1.97 5.56
N LEU A 14 24.77 -1.00 4.65
CA LEU A 14 24.09 0.28 4.81
C LEU A 14 23.00 0.37 3.75
N PRO A 15 21.72 0.50 4.14
CA PRO A 15 20.65 0.74 3.18
C PRO A 15 20.82 2.11 2.52
N ILE A 16 20.09 2.31 1.43
CA ILE A 16 19.88 3.64 0.88
C ILE A 16 19.30 4.53 2.00
N PRO A 17 19.91 5.70 2.27
CA PRO A 17 19.42 6.61 3.29
C PRO A 17 17.97 7.04 3.04
N VAL A 18 17.15 7.07 4.10
CA VAL A 18 15.75 7.55 4.03
C VAL A 18 15.66 8.93 3.38
N ILE A 19 16.63 9.80 3.65
CA ILE A 19 16.69 11.16 3.08
C ILE A 19 16.78 11.16 1.54
N ASP A 20 17.40 10.14 0.94
CA ASP A 20 17.52 10.06 -0.52
C ASP A 20 16.19 9.64 -1.17
N PHE A 21 15.43 8.77 -0.51
CA PHE A 21 14.04 8.48 -0.90
C PHE A 21 13.13 9.68 -0.66
N GLU A 22 13.25 10.38 0.48
CA GLU A 22 12.49 11.60 0.77
C GLU A 22 12.71 12.67 -0.31
N ARG A 23 13.98 12.92 -0.68
CA ARG A 23 14.34 13.88 -1.75
C ARG A 23 13.73 13.48 -3.09
N HIS A 24 13.72 12.17 -3.40
CA HIS A 24 13.04 11.67 -4.59
C HIS A 24 11.54 11.96 -4.54
N LEU A 25 10.89 11.62 -3.43
CA LEU A 25 9.45 11.74 -3.21
C LEU A 25 8.97 13.19 -3.17
N GLN A 26 9.83 14.14 -2.80
CA GLN A 26 9.53 15.58 -2.80
C GLN A 26 9.17 16.12 -4.19
N GLN A 27 9.64 15.49 -5.28
CA GLN A 27 9.26 15.88 -6.64
C GLN A 27 7.77 15.66 -6.93
N LEU A 28 7.16 14.68 -6.26
CA LEU A 28 5.74 14.36 -6.39
C LEU A 28 4.91 14.95 -5.24
N ILE A 29 5.33 14.69 -4.00
CA ILE A 29 4.58 14.97 -2.78
C ILE A 29 4.93 16.38 -2.28
N ALA A 30 4.06 17.34 -2.56
CA ALA A 30 4.13 18.74 -2.21
C ALA A 30 2.76 19.23 -1.70
N PRO A 31 2.66 20.40 -1.02
CA PRO A 31 1.39 20.90 -0.51
C PRO A 31 0.27 20.95 -1.57
N ALA A 32 -0.89 20.42 -1.22
CA ALA A 32 -2.10 20.35 -2.04
C ALA A 32 -3.35 20.57 -1.16
N SER A 33 -4.55 20.63 -1.76
CA SER A 33 -5.81 21.05 -1.09
C SER A 33 -6.04 20.42 0.30
N ASP A 34 -5.87 19.11 0.43
CA ASP A 34 -6.12 18.36 1.66
C ASP A 34 -4.81 17.84 2.32
N PHE A 35 -3.65 18.30 1.82
CA PHE A 35 -2.30 17.96 2.26
C PHE A 35 -1.48 19.23 2.51
N ASN A 36 -1.39 19.65 3.77
CA ASN A 36 -0.47 20.71 4.17
C ASN A 36 1.00 20.23 4.17
N GLU A 37 1.96 21.14 4.37
CA GLU A 37 3.39 20.78 4.35
C GLU A 37 3.74 19.69 5.37
N GLU A 38 3.20 19.77 6.60
CA GLU A 38 3.47 18.77 7.64
C GLU A 38 2.99 17.37 7.23
N ARG A 39 1.78 17.26 6.67
CA ARG A 39 1.25 15.99 6.15
C ARG A 39 2.07 15.48 4.98
N CYS A 40 2.53 16.37 4.09
CA CYS A 40 3.41 16.00 2.98
C CYS A 40 4.74 15.45 3.49
N VAL A 41 5.40 16.14 4.42
CA VAL A 41 6.64 15.66 5.07
C VAL A 41 6.41 14.29 5.68
N ALA A 42 5.37 14.13 6.51
CA ALA A 42 5.07 12.86 7.18
C ALA A 42 4.82 11.72 6.18
N LEU A 43 4.08 11.99 5.10
CA LEU A 43 3.83 11.01 4.04
C LEU A 43 5.14 10.61 3.33
N ARG A 44 5.99 11.58 2.98
CA ARG A 44 7.31 11.30 2.37
C ARG A 44 8.15 10.42 3.28
N LYS A 45 8.21 10.72 4.59
CA LYS A 45 8.97 9.92 5.57
C LYS A 45 8.46 8.49 5.65
N ASN A 46 7.15 8.31 5.76
CA ASN A 46 6.52 6.99 5.88
C ASN A 46 6.75 6.14 4.63
N VAL A 47 6.61 6.73 3.45
CA VAL A 47 6.89 6.05 2.18
C VAL A 47 8.37 5.74 2.05
N ALA A 48 9.26 6.69 2.37
CA ALA A 48 10.71 6.49 2.32
C ALA A 48 11.18 5.36 3.26
N TYR A 49 10.66 5.33 4.49
CA TYR A 49 10.96 4.26 5.45
C TYR A 49 10.45 2.90 4.97
N SER A 50 9.27 2.87 4.34
CA SER A 50 8.71 1.65 3.76
C SER A 50 9.53 1.15 2.56
N LEU A 51 10.04 2.06 1.71
CA LEU A 51 10.94 1.72 0.61
C LEU A 51 12.27 1.13 1.11
N GLN A 52 12.85 1.71 2.16
CA GLN A 52 14.02 1.15 2.82
C GLN A 52 13.73 -0.25 3.41
N TYR A 53 12.52 -0.47 3.92
CA TYR A 53 12.12 -1.82 4.37
C TYR A 53 12.01 -2.81 3.21
N LEU A 54 11.48 -2.40 2.04
CA LEU A 54 11.49 -3.24 0.85
C LEU A 54 12.92 -3.60 0.39
N GLU A 55 13.84 -2.64 0.46
CA GLU A 55 15.26 -2.85 0.19
C GLU A 55 15.83 -3.93 1.13
N PHE A 56 15.57 -3.81 2.44
CA PHE A 56 15.96 -4.82 3.43
C PHE A 56 15.39 -6.21 3.12
N LEU A 57 14.08 -6.30 2.84
CA LEU A 57 13.44 -7.58 2.50
C LEU A 57 14.05 -8.20 1.25
N HIS A 58 14.36 -7.39 0.23
CA HIS A 58 15.06 -7.87 -0.95
C HIS A 58 16.46 -8.42 -0.61
N ARG A 59 17.27 -7.69 0.19
CA ARG A 59 18.58 -8.17 0.64
C ARG A 59 18.46 -9.47 1.44
N CYS A 60 17.49 -9.59 2.33
CA CYS A 60 17.21 -10.85 3.04
C CYS A 60 16.92 -12.02 2.11
N GLY A 61 16.27 -11.77 0.97
CA GLY A 61 15.96 -12.81 -0.02
C GLY A 61 17.14 -13.21 -0.91
N VAL A 62 18.10 -12.31 -1.12
CA VAL A 62 19.25 -12.53 -2.01
C VAL A 62 20.48 -13.01 -1.24
N ASP A 63 20.74 -12.43 -0.07
CA ASP A 63 22.00 -12.63 0.65
C ASP A 63 21.95 -13.78 1.66
N LEU A 64 20.76 -14.12 2.16
CA LEU A 64 20.62 -15.13 3.21
C LEU A 64 20.24 -16.48 2.60
N ALA A 65 20.91 -17.53 3.08
CA ALA A 65 20.48 -18.90 2.84
C ALA A 65 19.23 -19.21 3.69
N ILE A 66 18.05 -18.89 3.16
CA ILE A 66 16.77 -19.05 3.86
C ILE A 66 15.92 -20.19 3.29
N THR A 67 15.09 -20.78 4.15
CA THR A 67 14.17 -21.86 3.75
C THR A 67 13.03 -21.31 2.89
N SER A 68 12.35 -22.20 2.15
CA SER A 68 11.18 -21.84 1.34
C SER A 68 10.07 -21.18 2.17
N VAL A 69 9.94 -21.56 3.45
CA VAL A 69 9.01 -20.93 4.41
C VAL A 69 9.35 -19.46 4.64
N ILE A 70 10.61 -19.16 4.94
CA ILE A 70 11.05 -17.78 5.18
C ILE A 70 11.02 -16.97 3.89
N GLN A 71 11.40 -17.55 2.74
CA GLN A 71 11.29 -16.90 1.44
C GLN A 71 9.84 -16.47 1.14
N LYS A 72 8.87 -17.33 1.50
CA LYS A 72 7.45 -17.03 1.34
C LYS A 72 7.01 -15.88 2.23
N GLN A 73 7.38 -15.90 3.51
CA GLN A 73 7.06 -14.83 4.45
C GLN A 73 7.69 -13.50 4.03
N ASN A 74 8.95 -13.54 3.58
CA ASN A 74 9.67 -12.39 3.05
C ASN A 74 8.95 -11.80 1.81
N SER A 75 8.53 -12.65 0.89
CA SER A 75 7.75 -12.25 -0.30
C SER A 75 6.39 -11.66 0.07
N LYS A 76 5.68 -12.27 1.03
CA LYS A 76 4.41 -11.76 1.57
C LYS A 76 4.59 -10.37 2.17
N ALA A 77 5.58 -10.20 3.05
CA ALA A 77 5.89 -8.92 3.67
C ALA A 77 6.18 -7.84 2.61
N PHE A 78 7.00 -8.17 1.61
CA PHE A 78 7.33 -7.26 0.51
C PHE A 78 6.07 -6.81 -0.23
N ILE A 79 5.20 -7.77 -0.58
CA ILE A 79 3.95 -7.48 -1.29
C ILE A 79 3.03 -6.57 -0.47
N ILE A 80 2.84 -6.85 0.81
CA ILE A 80 1.97 -6.07 1.70
C ILE A 80 2.48 -4.63 1.82
N VAL A 81 3.78 -4.48 2.11
CA VAL A 81 4.42 -3.17 2.26
C VAL A 81 4.39 -2.41 0.93
N GLY A 82 4.67 -3.08 -0.19
CA GLY A 82 4.62 -2.49 -1.51
C GLY A 82 3.22 -2.02 -1.90
N CYS A 83 2.18 -2.79 -1.59
CA CYS A 83 0.79 -2.34 -1.73
C CYS A 83 0.48 -1.12 -0.85
N GLY A 84 1.01 -1.07 0.39
CA GLY A 84 0.87 0.10 1.27
C GLY A 84 1.53 1.36 0.70
N ILE A 85 2.70 1.22 0.08
CA ILE A 85 3.36 2.33 -0.63
C ILE A 85 2.50 2.80 -1.82
N LEU A 86 1.99 1.88 -2.63
CA LEU A 86 1.08 2.22 -3.74
C LEU A 86 -0.19 2.93 -3.22
N GLU A 87 -0.78 2.45 -2.12
CA GLU A 87 -1.94 3.07 -1.48
C GLU A 87 -1.66 4.53 -1.08
N ALA A 88 -0.52 4.77 -0.42
CA ALA A 88 -0.08 6.10 -0.03
C ALA A 88 0.13 7.04 -1.23
N LEU A 89 0.83 6.57 -2.27
CA LEU A 89 1.11 7.36 -3.46
C LEU A 89 -0.16 7.64 -4.28
N PHE A 90 -1.05 6.66 -4.45
CA PHE A 90 -2.32 6.87 -5.14
C PHE A 90 -3.26 7.79 -4.39
N CYS A 91 -3.32 7.70 -3.06
CA CYS A 91 -4.08 8.63 -2.25
C CYS A 91 -3.63 10.08 -2.52
N TYR A 92 -2.33 10.34 -2.44
CA TYR A 92 -1.79 11.66 -2.72
C TYR A 92 -2.07 12.12 -4.17
N ILE A 93 -1.81 11.26 -5.18
CA ILE A 93 -2.06 11.59 -6.59
C ILE A 93 -3.54 11.95 -6.81
N LEU A 94 -4.47 11.20 -6.21
CA LEU A 94 -5.90 11.47 -6.31
C LEU A 94 -6.28 12.82 -5.68
N VAL A 95 -5.71 13.13 -4.51
CA VAL A 95 -5.97 14.41 -3.83
C VAL A 95 -5.40 15.57 -4.63
N ALA A 96 -4.12 15.50 -5.05
CA ALA A 96 -3.46 16.56 -5.81
C ALA A 96 -4.16 16.87 -7.15
N ASN A 97 -4.88 15.88 -7.73
CA ASN A 97 -5.65 16.05 -8.96
C ASN A 97 -7.15 16.32 -8.72
N GLY A 98 -7.59 16.51 -7.47
CA GLY A 98 -9.00 16.75 -7.14
C GLY A 98 -9.95 15.60 -7.51
N LYS A 99 -9.44 14.36 -7.57
CA LYS A 99 -10.20 13.14 -7.92
C LYS A 99 -10.42 12.20 -6.73
N ALA A 100 -9.89 12.55 -5.56
CA ALA A 100 -10.15 11.83 -4.33
C ALA A 100 -11.65 11.83 -3.97
N ALA A 101 -12.10 10.78 -3.27
CA ALA A 101 -13.46 10.75 -2.74
C ALA A 101 -13.61 11.82 -1.66
N LYS A 102 -14.72 12.56 -1.69
CA LYS A 102 -15.09 13.51 -0.64
C LYS A 102 -16.51 13.25 -0.21
N THR A 103 -16.78 13.45 1.08
CA THR A 103 -18.11 13.35 1.65
C THR A 103 -18.50 14.67 2.30
N GLU A 104 -19.76 15.07 2.11
CA GLU A 104 -20.39 16.17 2.84
C GLU A 104 -21.02 15.68 4.14
N TRP A 105 -21.07 14.38 4.39
CA TRP A 105 -21.78 13.80 5.52
C TRP A 105 -20.80 13.29 6.57
N GLN A 106 -20.95 13.78 7.81
CA GLN A 106 -20.22 13.28 8.96
C GLN A 106 -21.20 12.61 9.94
N THR A 107 -20.79 11.50 10.55
CA THR A 107 -21.51 10.89 11.66
C THR A 107 -21.62 11.85 12.83
N ALA A 108 -22.84 12.26 13.16
CA ALA A 108 -23.14 13.10 14.32
C ALA A 108 -23.44 12.25 15.56
N LYS A 109 -24.27 11.21 15.41
CA LYS A 109 -24.61 10.25 16.48
C LYS A 109 -24.84 8.86 15.91
N LYS A 110 -24.39 7.84 16.63
CA LYS A 110 -24.70 6.44 16.33
C LYS A 110 -25.43 5.82 17.52
N PHE A 111 -26.59 5.24 17.28
CA PHE A 111 -27.37 4.50 18.25
C PHE A 111 -27.38 3.02 17.85
N THR A 112 -27.21 2.16 18.83
CA THR A 112 -27.33 0.72 18.65
C THR A 112 -28.28 0.21 19.72
N THR A 113 -29.34 -0.47 19.30
CA THR A 113 -30.28 -1.09 20.25
C THR A 113 -29.63 -2.30 20.91
N GLN A 114 -30.16 -2.74 22.05
CA GLN A 114 -29.88 -4.09 22.51
C GLN A 114 -30.43 -5.12 21.50
N GLU A 115 -29.96 -6.36 21.59
CA GLU A 115 -30.55 -7.46 20.83
C GLU A 115 -31.97 -7.73 21.32
N PHE A 116 -32.90 -7.92 20.39
CA PHE A 116 -34.30 -8.27 20.69
C PHE A 116 -34.77 -9.39 19.76
N GLU A 117 -35.74 -10.18 20.22
CA GLU A 117 -36.29 -11.31 19.46
C GLU A 117 -37.61 -10.94 18.78
N LEU A 118 -37.75 -11.30 17.50
CA LEU A 118 -38.97 -11.13 16.72
C LEU A 118 -39.15 -12.35 15.81
N ASN A 119 -40.29 -13.04 15.89
CA ASN A 119 -40.57 -14.25 15.09
C ASN A 119 -39.46 -15.32 15.16
N GLY A 120 -38.90 -15.56 16.35
CA GLY A 120 -37.85 -16.57 16.57
C GLY A 120 -36.47 -16.21 16.03
N LYS A 121 -36.25 -14.95 15.61
CA LYS A 121 -34.94 -14.44 15.15
C LYS A 121 -34.51 -13.26 16.02
N ARG A 122 -33.21 -13.15 16.27
CA ARG A 122 -32.61 -12.03 17.00
C ARG A 122 -32.22 -10.91 16.05
N TYR A 123 -32.57 -9.68 16.43
CA TYR A 123 -32.31 -8.48 15.67
C TYR A 123 -31.58 -7.46 16.54
N ARG A 124 -30.80 -6.61 15.87
CA ARG A 124 -30.20 -5.41 16.44
C ARG A 124 -30.34 -4.30 15.42
N SER A 125 -30.80 -3.13 15.84
CA SER A 125 -30.91 -1.95 14.99
C SER A 125 -29.71 -1.04 15.22
N GLU A 126 -29.08 -0.61 14.14
CA GLU A 126 -28.08 0.47 14.14
C GLU A 126 -28.64 1.68 13.41
N ILE A 127 -28.76 2.81 14.11
CA ILE A 127 -29.23 4.08 13.55
C ILE A 127 -28.06 5.06 13.57
N GLU A 128 -27.73 5.63 12.42
CA GLU A 128 -26.69 6.62 12.27
C GLU A 128 -27.29 7.96 11.83
N HIS A 129 -27.21 8.97 12.68
CA HIS A 129 -27.53 10.34 12.32
C HIS A 129 -26.29 10.99 11.74
N ARG A 130 -26.43 11.58 10.55
CA ARG A 130 -25.36 12.31 9.87
C ARG A 130 -25.71 13.78 9.75
N GLU A 131 -24.72 14.63 9.98
CA GLU A 131 -24.80 16.06 9.73
C GLU A 131 -24.14 16.38 8.40
N LYS A 132 -24.76 17.30 7.64
CA LYS A 132 -24.21 17.80 6.39
C LYS A 132 -23.26 18.95 6.69
N ARG A 133 -22.02 18.82 6.26
CA ARG A 133 -20.99 19.86 6.34
C ARG A 133 -21.13 20.84 5.18
N LEU A 134 -20.72 22.08 5.44
CA LEU A 134 -20.63 23.14 4.42
C LEU A 134 -19.51 22.87 3.42
N THR A 135 -18.41 22.25 3.86
CA THR A 135 -17.28 21.89 3.01
C THR A 135 -17.06 20.36 2.98
N PRO A 136 -16.96 19.75 1.78
CA PRO A 136 -16.66 18.33 1.66
C PRO A 136 -15.27 18.00 2.22
N GLU A 137 -15.17 16.95 3.04
CA GLU A 137 -13.90 16.42 3.55
C GLU A 137 -13.46 15.17 2.77
N LEU A 138 -12.15 14.93 2.72
CA LEU A 138 -11.56 13.70 2.18
C LEU A 138 -12.16 12.46 2.85
N GLU A 139 -12.78 11.60 2.05
CA GLU A 139 -13.32 10.32 2.50
C GLU A 139 -12.22 9.25 2.43
N PRO A 140 -12.04 8.41 3.48
CA PRO A 140 -11.12 7.27 3.41
C PRO A 140 -11.46 6.34 2.25
N MET A 141 -10.48 6.12 1.36
CA MET A 141 -10.65 5.22 0.22
C MET A 141 -9.96 3.89 0.51
N SER A 142 -10.57 2.78 0.10
CA SER A 142 -9.88 1.49 0.05
C SER A 142 -8.86 1.47 -1.10
N PHE A 143 -7.83 0.62 -0.99
CA PHE A 143 -6.86 0.41 -2.09
C PHE A 143 -7.56 0.09 -3.42
N ASP A 144 -8.61 -0.74 -3.38
CA ASP A 144 -9.43 -1.09 -4.54
C ASP A 144 -10.09 0.13 -5.19
N ALA A 145 -10.68 1.01 -4.37
CA ALA A 145 -11.31 2.24 -4.82
C ALA A 145 -10.29 3.22 -5.41
N MET A 146 -9.11 3.35 -4.79
CA MET A 146 -8.03 4.19 -5.31
C MET A 146 -7.56 3.68 -6.68
N CYS A 147 -7.31 2.37 -6.82
CA CYS A 147 -6.90 1.77 -8.08
C CYS A 147 -7.91 2.03 -9.20
N LYS A 148 -9.21 1.81 -8.93
CA LYS A 148 -10.29 2.09 -9.88
C LYS A 148 -10.32 3.55 -10.33
N ARG A 149 -10.11 4.50 -9.41
CA ARG A 149 -10.12 5.94 -9.72
C ARG A 149 -8.89 6.36 -10.52
N ILE A 150 -7.71 5.86 -10.16
CA ILE A 150 -6.46 6.11 -10.89
C ILE A 150 -6.56 5.58 -12.33
N GLU A 151 -7.18 4.42 -12.54
CA GLU A 151 -7.44 3.82 -13.86
C GLU A 151 -8.48 4.62 -14.64
N LYS A 152 -9.63 4.93 -14.03
CA LYS A 152 -10.71 5.69 -14.67
C LYS A 152 -10.26 7.07 -15.18
N HIS A 153 -9.37 7.73 -14.46
CA HIS A 153 -8.94 9.08 -14.77
C HIS A 153 -7.56 9.15 -15.45
N ASP A 154 -6.94 8.00 -15.76
CA ASP A 154 -5.60 7.88 -16.36
C ASP A 154 -4.54 8.78 -15.69
N LEU A 155 -4.59 8.87 -14.35
CA LEU A 155 -3.86 9.91 -13.62
C LEU A 155 -2.35 9.68 -13.59
N THR A 156 -1.90 8.45 -13.83
CA THR A 156 -0.47 8.15 -13.79
C THR A 156 0.25 8.62 -15.05
N LYS A 157 -0.48 8.90 -16.14
CA LYS A 157 0.09 9.22 -17.46
C LYS A 157 1.24 8.28 -17.88
N LEU A 158 1.24 7.07 -17.32
CA LEU A 158 2.22 6.01 -17.57
C LEU A 158 1.95 5.25 -18.88
N GLY A 159 0.93 5.69 -19.63
CA GLY A 159 0.73 5.38 -21.05
C GLY A 159 0.65 3.90 -21.41
N SER A 160 0.37 2.97 -20.48
CA SER A 160 0.48 1.56 -20.81
C SER A 160 -0.56 0.70 -20.10
N GLU A 161 -1.43 0.09 -20.89
CA GLU A 161 -2.29 -1.03 -20.54
C GLU A 161 -1.60 -2.06 -19.62
N LYS A 162 -0.27 -2.20 -19.74
CA LYS A 162 0.60 -3.03 -18.88
C LYS A 162 0.56 -2.63 -17.40
N PHE A 163 0.62 -1.34 -17.05
CA PHE A 163 0.54 -0.87 -15.67
C PHE A 163 -0.78 -1.30 -15.00
N TYR A 164 -1.91 -1.02 -15.66
CA TYR A 164 -3.24 -1.35 -15.15
C TYR A 164 -3.51 -2.87 -15.12
N LYS A 165 -2.99 -3.63 -16.10
CA LYS A 165 -3.00 -5.11 -16.09
C LYS A 165 -2.33 -5.70 -14.84
N HIS A 166 -1.26 -5.09 -14.36
CA HIS A 166 -0.60 -5.53 -13.13
C HIS A 166 -1.32 -5.08 -11.86
N LEU A 167 -2.09 -3.99 -11.91
CA LEU A 167 -2.80 -3.44 -10.75
C LEU A 167 -4.00 -4.30 -10.33
N ARG A 168 -4.70 -4.92 -11.28
CA ARG A 168 -5.90 -5.72 -11.00
C ARG A 168 -5.66 -6.87 -10.01
N PRO A 169 -4.64 -7.73 -10.18
CA PRO A 169 -4.32 -8.78 -9.20
C PRO A 169 -3.94 -8.25 -7.81
N LEU A 170 -3.23 -7.11 -7.75
CA LEU A 170 -2.74 -6.54 -6.49
C LEU A 170 -3.88 -6.06 -5.58
N ARG A 171 -4.99 -5.60 -6.17
CA ARG A 171 -6.20 -5.19 -5.44
C ARG A 171 -6.77 -6.33 -4.61
N THR A 172 -6.85 -7.53 -5.20
CA THR A 172 -7.33 -8.73 -4.51
C THR A 172 -6.34 -9.18 -3.43
N LEU A 173 -5.04 -9.02 -3.68
CA LEU A 173 -3.99 -9.48 -2.78
C LEU A 173 -3.85 -8.61 -1.52
N ARG A 174 -4.04 -7.29 -1.63
CA ARG A 174 -4.06 -6.38 -0.46
C ARG A 174 -5.11 -6.78 0.57
N ASN A 175 -6.28 -7.24 0.13
CA ASN A 175 -7.35 -7.68 1.04
C ASN A 175 -6.98 -8.95 1.81
N ARG A 176 -5.99 -9.72 1.36
CA ARG A 176 -5.52 -10.94 2.05
C ARG A 176 -4.69 -10.69 3.31
N VAL A 177 -4.42 -9.43 3.66
CA VAL A 177 -3.86 -9.09 4.98
C VAL A 177 -4.82 -9.52 6.11
N HIS A 178 -6.12 -9.59 5.83
CA HIS A 178 -7.12 -10.10 6.76
C HIS A 178 -7.09 -11.64 6.79
N ILE A 179 -6.15 -12.20 7.56
CA ILE A 179 -5.92 -13.65 7.68
C ILE A 179 -7.12 -14.47 8.19
N HIS A 180 -8.19 -13.81 8.66
CA HIS A 180 -9.42 -14.45 9.12
C HIS A 180 -10.45 -14.68 7.99
N ASP A 181 -10.27 -14.05 6.83
CA ASP A 181 -11.15 -14.21 5.66
C ASP A 181 -10.81 -15.51 4.89
N VAL A 182 -11.13 -16.65 5.52
CA VAL A 182 -10.82 -18.00 5.02
C VAL A 182 -12.11 -18.75 4.72
N TYR A 183 -12.33 -19.12 3.45
CA TYR A 183 -13.55 -19.82 3.02
C TYR A 183 -13.37 -21.33 2.82
N TYR A 184 -12.13 -21.81 2.62
CA TYR A 184 -11.83 -23.23 2.39
C TYR A 184 -10.39 -23.58 2.81
N ARG A 185 -10.11 -24.87 2.96
CA ARG A 185 -8.83 -25.39 3.53
C ARG A 185 -7.55 -24.91 2.83
N LYS A 186 -7.61 -24.61 1.53
CA LYS A 186 -6.47 -24.12 0.72
C LYS A 186 -6.40 -22.59 0.62
N ASP A 187 -7.24 -21.88 1.36
CA ASP A 187 -7.25 -20.42 1.38
C ASP A 187 -6.23 -19.89 2.40
N THR A 188 -4.98 -20.33 2.25
CA THR A 188 -3.86 -19.96 3.12
C THR A 188 -2.89 -19.04 2.41
N ASP A 189 -2.19 -18.19 3.15
CA ASP A 189 -1.16 -17.31 2.59
C ASP A 189 -0.06 -18.07 1.84
N TRP A 190 0.24 -19.30 2.28
CA TRP A 190 1.19 -20.18 1.62
C TRP A 190 0.75 -20.52 0.18
N GLU A 191 -0.54 -20.71 -0.07
CA GLU A 191 -1.03 -21.03 -1.42
C GLU A 191 -1.25 -19.76 -2.25
N LYS A 192 -1.53 -18.62 -1.61
CA LYS A 192 -1.94 -17.39 -2.32
C LYS A 192 -0.79 -16.50 -2.76
N PHE A 193 0.15 -16.17 -1.87
CA PHE A 193 1.25 -15.26 -2.24
C PHE A 193 2.25 -15.98 -3.13
N ASN A 194 2.55 -15.49 -4.33
CA ASN A 194 3.48 -16.19 -5.22
C ASN A 194 4.50 -15.23 -5.84
N LYS A 195 5.51 -15.79 -6.53
CA LYS A 195 6.57 -15.02 -7.16
C LYS A 195 6.03 -14.06 -8.23
N ASN A 196 4.96 -14.42 -8.94
CA ASN A 196 4.36 -13.54 -9.94
C ASN A 196 3.76 -12.29 -9.28
N ASP A 197 3.14 -12.41 -8.11
CA ASP A 197 2.62 -11.27 -7.36
C ASP A 197 3.73 -10.35 -6.87
N LEU A 198 4.84 -10.93 -6.40
CA LEU A 198 6.03 -10.17 -6.01
C LEU A 198 6.57 -9.37 -7.21
N THR A 199 6.75 -10.01 -8.36
CA THR A 199 7.20 -9.36 -9.60
C THR A 199 6.22 -8.26 -10.04
N ARG A 200 4.90 -8.47 -9.88
CA ARG A 200 3.88 -7.45 -10.20
C ARG A 200 4.02 -6.21 -9.31
N VAL A 201 4.13 -6.38 -7.99
CA VAL A 201 4.31 -5.25 -7.05
C VAL A 201 5.57 -4.47 -7.40
N LYS A 202 6.70 -5.17 -7.58
CA LYS A 202 7.97 -4.55 -7.98
C LYS A 202 7.84 -3.75 -9.27
N SER A 203 7.25 -4.34 -10.30
CA SER A 203 7.07 -3.70 -11.61
C SER A 203 6.21 -2.44 -11.52
N VAL A 204 5.08 -2.50 -10.81
CA VAL A 204 4.17 -1.36 -10.65
C VAL A 204 4.83 -0.23 -9.87
N LEU A 205 5.52 -0.55 -8.77
CA LEU A 205 6.27 0.43 -7.99
C LEU A 205 7.38 1.08 -8.81
N LEU A 206 8.18 0.29 -9.53
CA LEU A 206 9.28 0.80 -10.34
C LEU A 206 8.78 1.75 -11.43
N LEU A 207 7.74 1.34 -12.16
CA LEU A 207 7.11 2.17 -13.18
C LEU A 207 6.61 3.49 -12.59
N LEU A 208 5.96 3.46 -11.43
CA LEU A 208 5.46 4.66 -10.77
C LEU A 208 6.60 5.58 -10.29
N LEU A 209 7.61 5.03 -9.63
CA LEU A 209 8.72 5.79 -9.04
C LEU A 209 9.69 6.35 -10.09
N GLN A 210 9.65 5.84 -11.32
CA GLN A 210 10.42 6.34 -12.47
C GLN A 210 9.54 7.03 -13.54
N SER A 211 8.27 7.27 -13.19
CA SER A 211 7.30 7.93 -14.07
C SER A 211 7.64 9.40 -14.32
N SER A 212 6.84 10.06 -15.16
CA SER A 212 6.91 11.51 -15.40
C SER A 212 6.61 12.36 -14.15
N PHE A 213 6.13 11.78 -13.05
CA PHE A 213 6.04 12.48 -11.77
C PHE A 213 7.41 12.83 -11.16
N PHE A 214 8.48 12.20 -11.66
CA PHE A 214 9.83 12.37 -11.14
C PHE A 214 10.76 12.82 -12.28
N GLU A 215 10.97 14.12 -12.40
CA GLU A 215 11.84 14.71 -13.43
C GLU A 215 13.27 14.17 -13.33
N GLN A 216 13.80 14.13 -12.11
CA GLN A 216 15.11 13.57 -11.81
C GLN A 216 14.98 12.07 -11.58
N LYS A 217 15.34 11.29 -12.59
CA LYS A 217 15.40 9.83 -12.52
C LYS A 217 16.70 9.39 -11.84
N ASN A 218 16.58 8.48 -10.89
CA ASN A 218 17.71 7.75 -10.33
C ASN A 218 17.35 6.26 -10.36
N ALA A 219 17.73 5.59 -11.44
CA ALA A 219 17.34 4.19 -11.67
C ALA A 219 17.96 3.27 -10.62
N ASP A 220 19.22 3.52 -10.25
CA ASP A 220 19.99 2.69 -9.31
C ASP A 220 19.40 2.74 -7.89
N ARG A 221 18.73 3.83 -7.52
CA ARG A 221 18.04 3.99 -6.22
C ARG A 221 16.96 2.94 -5.98
N PHE A 222 16.48 2.27 -7.03
CA PHE A 222 15.40 1.28 -6.95
C PHE A 222 15.84 -0.10 -7.45
N TYR A 223 17.12 -0.44 -7.32
CA TYR A 223 17.66 -1.74 -7.76
C TYR A 223 16.84 -2.93 -7.23
N PHE A 224 16.36 -2.86 -5.98
CA PHE A 224 15.55 -3.91 -5.34
C PHE A 224 14.17 -4.16 -5.99
N LEU A 225 13.74 -3.26 -6.90
CA LEU A 225 12.52 -3.39 -7.70
C LEU A 225 12.77 -3.89 -9.14
N SER A 226 14.03 -4.01 -9.57
CA SER A 226 14.41 -4.22 -10.97
C SER A 226 14.53 -5.70 -11.38
N GLU A 227 14.21 -6.63 -10.48
CA GLU A 227 14.33 -8.09 -10.63
C GLU A 227 13.00 -8.85 -10.47
#